data_AF-A0A1G3ALS7-F1
#
_entry.id   AF-A0A1G3ALS7-F1
#
_cell.length_a   1.000
_cell.length_b   1.000
_cell.length_c   1.000
_cell.angle_alpha   90.00
_cell.angle_beta   90.00
_cell.angle_gamma   90.00
#
_symmetry.space_group_name_H-M   'P 1'
#
loop_
_entity.id
_entity.type
_entity.pdbx_description
1 polymer ?
#
loop_
_entity_poly.entity_id
_entity_poly.type
_entity_poly.pdbx_seq_one_letter_code
_entity_poly.pdbx_strand_id
1 'polypeptide(L)'
;MVKSRLFELEYQVDSVQSAGIGRVELWGTRDGGRTWTSFGNDNDRQSPMLVTVPGEGIYGFRVAVQNGVGLAAGQPQSGDPVDVWIGVDLTRPTARILSAERGTGDQAGQMILRWEADDEMLSAQPISLSYSATPGGPWLTIARALENSGQYRWSIDRGLPQRIYLLLEAVDEAGNVGSFATSEAVSLDPGRPTARIQNVRPVLDSVRAPRRQG
;
A
#
# COMPACT_ATOMS: atom_id res chain seq x y z
N MET A 1 -5.55 9.10 -9.02
CA MET A 1 -5.22 9.69 -7.71
C MET A 1 -3.75 10.08 -7.70
N VAL A 2 -3.36 11.09 -6.93
CA VAL A 2 -1.95 11.46 -6.70
C VAL A 2 -1.72 11.79 -5.23
N LYS A 3 -0.54 11.43 -4.71
CA LYS A 3 -0.11 11.70 -3.32
C LYS A 3 0.68 12.98 -3.10
N SER A 4 0.50 13.95 -3.99
CA SER A 4 1.24 15.20 -3.98
C SER A 4 0.33 16.35 -4.36
N ARG A 5 0.54 17.49 -3.72
CA ARG A 5 -0.11 18.75 -4.09
C ARG A 5 0.47 19.37 -5.36
N LEU A 6 1.65 18.93 -5.78
CA LEU A 6 2.34 19.34 -6.99
C LEU A 6 2.39 18.15 -7.95
N PHE A 7 1.89 18.34 -9.15
CA PHE A 7 1.89 17.33 -10.21
C PHE A 7 1.99 17.96 -11.59
N GLU A 8 2.39 17.17 -12.57
CA GLU A 8 2.42 17.55 -13.99
C GLU A 8 1.06 17.25 -14.63
N LEU A 9 0.56 18.18 -15.43
CA LEU A 9 -0.65 18.02 -16.24
C LEU A 9 -0.27 18.14 -17.71
N GLU A 10 -0.37 17.01 -18.41
CA GLU A 10 -0.20 16.96 -19.86
C GLU A 10 -1.44 17.51 -20.57
N TYR A 11 -1.20 18.28 -21.64
CA TYR A 11 -2.26 18.80 -22.48
C TYR A 11 -1.84 18.83 -23.94
N GLN A 12 -2.83 18.78 -24.84
CA GLN A 12 -2.63 18.87 -26.27
C GLN A 12 -3.48 20.01 -26.85
N VAL A 13 -2.96 20.70 -27.86
CA VAL A 13 -3.67 21.76 -28.59
C VAL A 13 -3.85 21.31 -30.03
N ASP A 14 -5.09 21.00 -30.43
CA ASP A 14 -5.39 20.31 -31.69
C ASP A 14 -5.39 21.20 -32.94
N SER A 15 -5.24 22.53 -32.82
CA SER A 15 -5.06 23.38 -33.99
C SER A 15 -4.36 24.70 -33.67
N VAL A 16 -3.10 24.82 -34.09
CA VAL A 16 -2.46 26.12 -34.23
C VAL A 16 -2.80 26.63 -35.63
N GLN A 17 -3.92 27.34 -35.79
CA GLN A 17 -4.06 28.21 -36.97
C GLN A 17 -2.88 29.19 -36.96
N SER A 18 -2.51 29.74 -38.13
CA SER A 18 -1.31 30.54 -38.42
C SER A 18 -0.98 31.71 -37.47
N ALA A 19 -1.84 32.00 -36.50
CA ALA A 19 -1.70 32.98 -35.42
C ALA A 19 -0.86 32.53 -34.20
N GLY A 20 -0.57 31.23 -34.01
CA GLY A 20 0.17 30.75 -32.85
C GLY A 20 -0.62 30.76 -31.53
N ILE A 21 -0.11 30.06 -30.50
CA ILE A 21 -0.68 30.05 -29.14
C ILE A 21 -0.28 31.33 -28.41
N GLY A 22 -1.25 32.17 -28.08
CA GLY A 22 -1.05 33.41 -27.33
C GLY A 22 -0.95 33.19 -25.83
N ARG A 23 -1.86 32.39 -25.26
CA ARG A 23 -1.90 32.07 -23.83
C ARG A 23 -2.48 30.69 -23.59
N VAL A 24 -1.92 29.98 -22.61
CA VAL A 24 -2.48 28.75 -22.05
C VAL A 24 -2.73 29.01 -20.58
N GLU A 25 -3.96 28.80 -20.12
CA GLU A 25 -4.37 29.05 -18.73
C GLU A 25 -5.11 27.84 -18.19
N LEU A 26 -4.72 27.37 -17.01
CA LEU A 26 -5.38 26.27 -16.33
C LEU A 26 -6.52 26.80 -15.46
N TRP A 27 -7.69 26.21 -15.60
CA TRP A 27 -8.85 26.49 -14.78
C TRP A 27 -9.25 25.26 -13.99
N GLY A 28 -9.57 25.46 -12.72
CA GLY A 28 -9.98 24.41 -11.80
C GLY A 28 -11.37 24.63 -11.24
N THR A 29 -12.08 23.54 -10.97
CA THR A 29 -13.39 23.50 -10.33
C THR A 29 -13.42 22.41 -9.27
N ARG A 30 -14.30 22.57 -8.27
CA ARG A 30 -14.61 21.53 -7.27
C ARG A 30 -16.08 21.15 -7.24
N ASP A 31 -16.91 21.79 -8.06
CA ASP A 31 -18.37 21.69 -8.02
C ASP A 31 -18.99 21.27 -9.37
N GLY A 32 -18.18 20.60 -10.21
CA GLY A 32 -18.61 20.08 -11.50
C GLY A 32 -18.74 21.15 -12.58
N GLY A 33 -17.92 22.20 -12.52
CA GLY A 33 -17.91 23.27 -13.52
C GLY A 33 -18.96 24.36 -13.28
N ARG A 34 -19.62 24.38 -12.12
CA ARG A 34 -20.53 25.49 -11.77
C ARG A 34 -19.73 26.76 -11.46
N THR A 35 -18.60 26.61 -10.78
CA THR A 35 -17.63 27.67 -10.56
C THR A 35 -16.25 27.26 -11.07
N TRP A 36 -15.52 28.25 -11.58
CA TRP A 36 -14.19 28.08 -12.12
C TRP A 36 -13.22 29.11 -11.53
N THR A 37 -12.04 28.64 -11.13
CA THR A 37 -10.96 29.46 -10.58
C THR A 37 -9.71 29.27 -11.42
N SER A 38 -9.00 30.36 -11.75
CA SER A 38 -7.72 30.28 -12.44
C SER A 38 -6.65 29.70 -11.51
N PHE A 39 -5.95 28.67 -11.99
CA PHE A 39 -4.78 28.06 -11.33
C PHE A 39 -3.45 28.60 -11.89
N GLY A 40 -3.53 29.55 -12.83
CA GLY A 40 -2.38 30.22 -13.41
C GLY A 40 -2.19 29.96 -14.90
N ASN A 41 -1.27 30.73 -15.48
CA ASN A 41 -0.87 30.57 -16.87
C ASN A 41 0.30 29.60 -16.96
N ASP A 42 0.31 28.83 -18.04
CA ASP A 42 1.51 28.13 -18.48
C ASP A 42 2.41 29.12 -19.24
N ASN A 43 3.56 29.43 -18.66
CA ASN A 43 4.44 30.51 -19.10
C ASN A 43 5.23 30.17 -20.36
N ASP A 44 5.64 28.90 -20.51
CA ASP A 44 6.35 28.46 -21.71
C ASP A 44 5.40 27.98 -22.81
N ARG A 45 4.14 27.69 -22.44
CA ARG A 45 3.07 27.19 -23.33
C ARG A 45 3.44 25.84 -23.93
N GLN A 46 4.13 25.02 -23.14
CA GLN A 46 4.55 23.67 -23.50
C GLN A 46 4.01 22.67 -22.47
N SER A 47 3.50 21.55 -22.99
CA SER A 47 3.10 20.43 -22.14
C SER A 47 4.33 19.64 -21.67
N PRO A 48 4.34 19.12 -20.43
CA PRO A 48 3.32 19.31 -19.39
C PRO A 48 3.48 20.63 -18.63
N MET A 49 2.40 21.11 -18.02
CA MET A 49 2.46 22.21 -17.07
C MET A 49 2.49 21.72 -15.62
N LEU A 50 3.17 22.44 -14.73
CA LEU A 50 3.16 22.17 -13.29
C LEU A 50 1.93 22.78 -12.62
N VAL A 51 1.21 21.96 -11.86
CA VAL A 51 -0.01 22.34 -11.16
C VAL A 51 0.19 22.19 -9.66
N THR A 52 -0.14 23.24 -8.89
CA THR A 52 -0.17 23.18 -7.43
C THR A 52 -1.58 23.38 -6.91
N VAL A 53 -2.05 22.46 -6.07
CA VAL A 53 -3.37 22.54 -5.43
C VAL A 53 -3.28 22.93 -3.94
N PRO A 54 -4.35 23.53 -3.36
CA PRO A 54 -4.35 23.98 -1.97
C PRO A 54 -4.35 22.85 -0.93
N GLY A 55 -4.72 21.62 -1.29
CA GLY A 55 -4.74 20.50 -0.37
C GLY A 55 -5.34 19.24 -0.97
N GLU A 56 -5.72 18.31 -0.11
CA GLU A 56 -6.45 17.09 -0.46
C GLU A 56 -7.82 17.39 -1.10
N GLY A 57 -8.34 16.43 -1.85
CA GLY A 57 -9.68 16.43 -2.43
C GLY A 57 -9.69 16.26 -3.94
N ILE A 58 -10.90 16.31 -4.48
CA ILE A 58 -11.16 16.12 -5.92
C ILE A 58 -11.17 17.48 -6.62
N TYR A 59 -10.44 17.56 -7.74
CA TYR A 59 -10.33 18.74 -8.58
C TYR A 59 -10.67 18.39 -10.02
N GLY A 60 -11.56 19.16 -10.61
CA GLY A 60 -11.79 19.14 -12.05
C GLY A 60 -10.93 20.19 -12.71
N PHE A 61 -10.27 19.86 -13.81
CA PHE A 61 -9.46 20.82 -14.56
C PHE A 61 -9.93 20.92 -16.01
N ARG A 62 -9.70 22.10 -16.59
CA ARG A 62 -9.69 22.30 -18.04
C ARG A 62 -8.65 23.33 -18.45
N VAL A 63 -8.17 23.20 -19.69
CA VAL A 63 -7.21 24.14 -20.28
C VAL A 63 -7.94 25.12 -21.18
N ALA A 64 -7.70 26.42 -20.99
CA ALA A 64 -8.19 27.47 -21.86
C ALA A 64 -7.02 28.02 -22.70
N VAL A 65 -7.17 27.96 -24.03
CA VAL A 65 -6.14 28.41 -24.99
C VAL A 65 -6.63 29.66 -25.73
N GLN A 66 -5.84 30.73 -25.71
CA GLN A 66 -6.13 31.95 -26.46
C GLN A 66 -5.17 32.12 -27.63
N ASN A 67 -5.70 32.47 -28.80
CA ASN A 67 -4.90 32.73 -29.99
C ASN A 67 -4.32 34.16 -29.97
N GLY A 68 -3.17 34.37 -30.61
CA GLY A 68 -2.46 35.66 -30.63
C GLY A 68 -3.19 36.86 -31.29
N VAL A 69 -4.35 36.64 -31.91
CA VAL A 69 -5.14 37.67 -32.63
C VAL A 69 -6.26 38.26 -31.75
N GLY A 70 -6.35 37.90 -30.47
CA GLY A 70 -7.30 38.48 -29.52
C GLY A 70 -8.72 37.91 -29.58
N LEU A 71 -8.96 36.89 -30.41
CA LEU A 71 -10.15 36.04 -30.35
C LEU A 71 -9.91 34.96 -29.28
N ALA A 72 -10.25 35.27 -28.04
CA ALA A 72 -10.08 34.37 -26.91
C ALA A 72 -11.03 33.16 -27.03
N ALA A 73 -10.54 31.95 -26.77
CA ALA A 73 -11.39 31.03 -26.00
C ALA A 73 -11.54 31.69 -24.62
N GLY A 74 -12.78 32.05 -24.28
CA GLY A 74 -13.08 32.74 -23.03
C GLY A 74 -12.67 31.91 -21.83
N GLN A 75 -12.59 32.58 -20.68
CA GLN A 75 -12.61 31.89 -19.39
C GLN A 75 -13.80 30.91 -19.40
N PRO A 76 -13.64 29.71 -18.81
CA PRO A 76 -14.72 28.76 -18.80
C PRO A 76 -15.96 29.31 -18.10
N GLN A 77 -17.11 29.02 -18.69
CA GLN A 77 -18.40 29.48 -18.22
C GLN A 77 -19.00 28.47 -17.24
N SER A 78 -19.92 28.96 -16.40
CA SER A 78 -20.67 28.08 -15.51
C SER A 78 -21.44 27.04 -16.33
N GLY A 79 -21.27 25.77 -16.00
CA GLY A 79 -21.87 24.63 -16.71
C GLY A 79 -21.00 24.06 -17.84
N ASP A 80 -19.85 24.68 -18.15
CA ASP A 80 -18.89 24.08 -19.07
C ASP A 80 -18.39 22.72 -18.53
N PRO A 81 -18.11 21.74 -19.42
CA PRO A 81 -17.63 20.44 -18.99
C PRO A 81 -16.22 20.50 -18.39
N VAL A 82 -15.93 19.51 -17.55
CA VAL A 82 -14.60 19.26 -16.98
C VAL A 82 -13.84 18.30 -17.91
N ASP A 83 -12.59 18.64 -18.25
CA ASP A 83 -11.77 17.79 -19.14
C ASP A 83 -11.23 16.58 -18.38
N VAL A 84 -10.74 16.79 -17.16
CA VAL A 84 -10.18 15.73 -16.31
C VAL A 84 -10.48 15.95 -14.84
N TRP A 85 -10.73 14.84 -14.13
CA TRP A 85 -10.83 14.80 -12.68
C TRP A 85 -9.57 14.21 -12.06
N ILE A 86 -8.97 14.91 -11.12
CA ILE A 86 -7.80 14.49 -10.37
C ILE A 86 -8.17 14.50 -8.89
N GLY A 87 -8.16 13.32 -8.26
CA GLY A 87 -8.19 13.20 -6.82
C GLY A 87 -6.77 13.31 -6.26
N VAL A 88 -6.57 14.27 -5.37
CA VAL A 88 -5.36 14.40 -4.57
C VAL A 88 -5.66 13.82 -3.21
N ASP A 89 -4.85 12.88 -2.75
CA ASP A 89 -5.00 12.19 -1.47
C ASP A 89 -3.65 12.17 -0.76
N LEU A 90 -3.55 12.82 0.39
CA LEU A 90 -2.33 12.97 1.16
C LEU A 90 -2.39 12.18 2.48
N THR A 91 -3.53 11.57 2.75
CA THR A 91 -3.79 10.82 3.96
C THR A 91 -3.09 9.47 3.85
N ARG A 92 -2.42 9.06 4.93
CA ARG A 92 -1.75 7.75 4.96
C ARG A 92 -2.70 6.75 5.59
N PRO A 93 -2.72 5.51 5.08
CA PRO A 93 -3.40 4.42 5.75
C PRO A 93 -2.96 4.28 7.21
N THR A 94 -3.89 3.90 8.06
CA THR A 94 -3.54 3.34 9.36
C THR A 94 -3.39 1.83 9.23
N ALA A 95 -2.44 1.24 9.95
CA ALA A 95 -2.18 -0.20 9.91
C ALA A 95 -1.82 -0.69 11.30
N ARG A 96 -2.26 -1.89 11.69
CA ARG A 96 -1.95 -2.51 12.98
C ARG A 96 -1.82 -4.01 12.88
N ILE A 97 -0.82 -4.56 13.57
CA ILE A 97 -0.76 -5.99 13.87
C ILE A 97 -1.55 -6.20 15.16
N LEU A 98 -2.65 -6.95 15.05
CA LEU A 98 -3.54 -7.27 16.16
C LEU A 98 -2.97 -8.41 17.02
N SER A 99 -2.35 -9.40 16.39
CA SER A 99 -1.70 -10.51 17.09
C SER A 99 -0.61 -11.15 16.23
N ALA A 100 0.39 -11.72 16.91
CA ALA A 100 1.42 -12.56 16.33
C ALA A 100 1.66 -13.75 17.26
N GLU A 101 0.97 -14.85 16.99
CA GLU A 101 0.88 -15.99 17.90
C GLU A 101 1.42 -17.26 17.26
N ARG A 102 2.02 -18.15 18.07
CA ARG A 102 2.45 -19.46 17.56
C ARG A 102 1.26 -20.38 17.39
N GLY A 103 1.22 -21.07 16.26
CA GLY A 103 0.27 -22.15 16.03
C GLY A 103 0.53 -23.33 16.96
N THR A 104 -0.54 -24.00 17.37
CA THR A 104 -0.51 -25.19 18.22
C THR A 104 -1.05 -26.41 17.47
N GLY A 105 -0.76 -27.62 17.94
CA GLY A 105 -1.33 -28.84 17.36
C GLY A 105 -0.91 -29.06 15.91
N ASP A 106 -1.88 -29.10 15.00
CA ASP A 106 -1.68 -29.24 13.56
C ASP A 106 -1.00 -28.03 12.90
N GLN A 107 -1.02 -26.87 13.56
CA GLN A 107 -0.34 -25.64 13.15
C GLN A 107 1.00 -25.42 13.86
N ALA A 108 1.49 -26.43 14.59
CA ALA A 108 2.79 -26.36 15.23
C ALA A 108 3.89 -26.02 14.20
N GLY A 109 4.74 -25.06 14.55
CA GLY A 109 5.77 -24.55 13.63
C GLY A 109 5.34 -23.34 12.80
N GLN A 110 4.06 -22.95 12.81
CA GLN A 110 3.58 -21.73 12.14
C GLN A 110 3.44 -20.55 13.12
N MET A 111 3.50 -19.33 12.60
CA MET A 111 3.06 -18.12 13.27
C MET A 111 1.82 -17.57 12.58
N ILE A 112 0.79 -17.30 13.37
CA ILE A 112 -0.49 -16.75 12.93
C ILE A 112 -0.43 -15.24 13.16
N LEU A 113 -0.35 -14.49 12.07
CA LEU A 113 -0.35 -13.04 12.06
C LEU A 113 -1.77 -12.56 11.79
N ARG A 114 -2.29 -11.64 12.60
CA ARG A 114 -3.57 -10.96 12.38
C ARG A 114 -3.34 -9.46 12.29
N TRP A 115 -4.02 -8.81 11.35
CA TRP A 115 -3.88 -7.38 11.14
C TRP A 115 -5.18 -6.74 10.68
N GLU A 116 -5.18 -5.42 10.75
CA GLU A 116 -6.15 -4.54 10.13
C GLU A 116 -5.44 -3.33 9.54
N ALA A 117 -6.02 -2.77 8.49
CA ALA A 117 -5.66 -1.46 7.96
C ALA A 117 -6.94 -0.72 7.58
N ASP A 118 -6.90 0.59 7.71
CA ASP A 118 -8.02 1.48 7.48
C ASP A 118 -7.54 2.73 6.74
N ASP A 119 -8.24 3.04 5.64
CA ASP A 119 -8.10 4.23 4.83
C ASP A 119 -9.37 4.35 3.95
N GLU A 120 -9.75 5.57 3.55
CA GLU A 120 -10.89 5.77 2.65
C GLU A 120 -10.66 5.17 1.26
N MET A 121 -9.39 5.11 0.80
CA MET A 121 -9.00 4.75 -0.55
C MET A 121 -7.95 3.63 -0.57
N LEU A 122 -8.11 2.59 0.25
CA LEU A 122 -7.20 1.42 0.22
C LEU A 122 -7.17 0.74 -1.16
N SER A 123 -5.95 0.39 -1.62
CA SER A 123 -5.79 -0.53 -2.76
C SER A 123 -6.44 -1.90 -2.46
N ALA A 124 -6.83 -2.65 -3.49
CA ALA A 124 -7.55 -3.93 -3.32
C ALA A 124 -6.80 -4.98 -2.46
N GLN A 125 -5.47 -5.02 -2.53
CA GLN A 125 -4.61 -5.91 -1.75
C GLN A 125 -3.42 -5.12 -1.20
N PRO A 126 -3.66 -4.24 -0.20
CA PRO A 126 -2.74 -3.15 0.13
C PRO A 126 -1.61 -3.62 1.06
N ILE A 127 -1.69 -4.84 1.59
CA ILE A 127 -0.90 -5.25 2.75
C ILE A 127 0.35 -6.02 2.36
N SER A 128 1.47 -5.63 2.98
CA SER A 128 2.72 -6.38 3.01
C SER A 128 3.17 -6.64 4.44
N LEU A 129 3.65 -7.86 4.70
CA LEU A 129 4.20 -8.30 5.97
C LEU A 129 5.68 -8.60 5.80
N SER A 130 6.50 -8.11 6.72
CA SER A 130 7.95 -8.34 6.75
C SER A 130 8.44 -8.60 8.18
N TYR A 131 9.63 -9.16 8.32
CA TYR A 131 10.32 -9.33 9.59
C TYR A 131 11.76 -8.82 9.58
N SER A 132 12.32 -8.57 10.75
CA SER A 132 13.75 -8.31 10.92
C SER A 132 14.27 -8.88 12.23
N ALA A 133 15.58 -9.15 12.29
CA ALA A 133 16.27 -9.50 13.53
C ALA A 133 16.48 -8.28 14.46
N THR A 134 16.37 -7.06 13.92
CA THR A 134 16.58 -5.81 14.67
C THR A 134 15.38 -4.87 14.46
N PRO A 135 15.13 -3.90 15.35
CA PRO A 135 13.99 -3.00 15.20
C PRO A 135 14.10 -2.06 14.00
N GLY A 136 15.31 -1.85 13.46
CA GLY A 136 15.58 -0.93 12.35
C GLY A 136 15.74 -1.60 10.98
N GLY A 137 15.64 -2.93 10.89
CA GLY A 137 15.89 -3.67 9.65
C GLY A 137 17.32 -4.27 9.57
N PRO A 138 17.72 -4.80 8.40
CA PRO A 138 16.95 -4.84 7.16
C PRO A 138 15.68 -5.68 7.29
N TRP A 139 14.63 -5.31 6.56
CA TRP A 139 13.34 -5.99 6.56
C TRP A 139 13.29 -7.04 5.46
N LEU A 140 12.89 -8.26 5.80
CA LEU A 140 12.74 -9.40 4.91
C LEU A 140 11.25 -9.72 4.75
N THR A 141 10.79 -9.84 3.51
CA THR A 141 9.38 -10.05 3.19
C THR A 141 8.90 -11.43 3.63
N ILE A 142 7.77 -11.46 4.35
CA ILE A 142 6.99 -12.67 4.66
C ILE A 142 5.96 -12.91 3.55
N ALA A 143 5.19 -11.88 3.22
CA ALA A 143 4.10 -11.94 2.24
C ALA A 143 3.77 -10.54 1.72
N ARG A 144 3.13 -10.47 0.54
CA ARG A 144 2.66 -9.24 -0.12
C ARG A 144 1.28 -9.48 -0.71
N ALA A 145 0.62 -8.40 -1.09
CA ALA A 145 -0.69 -8.42 -1.75
C ALA A 145 -1.73 -9.20 -0.92
N LEU A 146 -1.77 -8.93 0.38
CA LEU A 146 -2.80 -9.46 1.27
C LEU A 146 -3.99 -8.50 1.37
N GLU A 147 -5.15 -9.03 1.76
CA GLU A 147 -6.35 -8.24 2.03
C GLU A 147 -6.14 -7.23 3.17
N ASN A 148 -6.97 -6.17 3.20
CA ASN A 148 -6.88 -5.05 4.14
C ASN A 148 -6.81 -5.48 5.61
N SER A 149 -7.56 -6.53 5.95
CA SER A 149 -7.65 -7.14 7.26
C SER A 149 -7.68 -8.64 7.08
N GLY A 150 -7.16 -9.38 8.06
CA GLY A 150 -7.20 -10.82 7.96
C GLY A 150 -6.18 -11.52 8.82
N GLN A 151 -5.87 -12.75 8.40
CA GLN A 151 -4.89 -13.59 9.04
C GLN A 151 -3.99 -14.28 8.02
N TYR A 152 -2.73 -14.47 8.37
CA TYR A 152 -1.75 -15.19 7.56
C TYR A 152 -1.00 -16.19 8.43
N ARG A 153 -0.91 -17.43 7.95
CA ARG A 153 -0.15 -18.50 8.61
C ARG A 153 1.23 -18.58 7.98
N TRP A 154 2.22 -18.02 8.66
CA TRP A 154 3.60 -18.05 8.22
C TRP A 154 4.33 -19.27 8.78
N SER A 155 4.89 -20.11 7.91
CA SER A 155 5.75 -21.23 8.32
C SER A 155 7.12 -20.73 8.79
N ILE A 156 7.54 -21.11 9.99
CA ILE A 156 8.84 -20.71 10.54
C ILE A 156 9.92 -21.69 10.11
N ASP A 157 10.87 -21.21 9.31
CA ASP A 157 12.04 -21.98 8.88
C ASP A 157 13.11 -22.07 9.98
N ARG A 158 13.90 -23.15 9.95
CA ARG A 158 14.93 -23.45 10.98
C ARG A 158 16.10 -22.45 11.02
N GLY A 159 16.21 -21.55 10.05
CA GLY A 159 17.26 -20.53 9.98
C GLY A 159 16.87 -19.15 10.54
N LEU A 160 15.63 -18.99 11.01
CA LEU A 160 15.14 -17.71 11.51
C LEU A 160 15.72 -17.38 12.90
N PRO A 161 15.96 -16.09 13.20
CA PRO A 161 16.26 -15.66 14.56
C PRO A 161 15.17 -16.10 15.54
N GLN A 162 15.55 -16.42 16.78
CA GLN A 162 14.56 -16.81 17.81
C GLN A 162 13.63 -15.67 18.23
N ARG A 163 14.03 -14.42 17.98
CA ARG A 163 13.24 -13.22 18.25
C ARG A 163 13.32 -12.31 17.04
N ILE A 164 12.19 -11.79 16.62
CA ILE A 164 12.09 -10.93 15.44
C ILE A 164 11.18 -9.73 15.70
N TYR A 165 11.38 -8.67 14.94
CA TYR A 165 10.44 -7.58 14.82
C TYR A 165 9.58 -7.81 13.59
N LEU A 166 8.32 -7.43 13.64
CA LEU A 166 7.41 -7.49 12.49
C LEU A 166 7.12 -6.08 11.99
N LEU A 167 7.02 -5.95 10.66
CA LEU A 167 6.59 -4.75 9.98
C LEU A 167 5.38 -5.10 9.11
N LEU A 168 4.33 -4.31 9.28
CA LEU A 168 3.14 -4.28 8.44
C LEU A 168 3.15 -2.95 7.67
N GLU A 169 2.99 -3.02 6.36
CA GLU A 169 2.82 -1.85 5.50
C GLU A 169 1.49 -1.95 4.75
N ALA A 170 0.77 -0.82 4.67
CA ALA A 170 -0.47 -0.66 3.92
C ALA A 170 -0.31 0.48 2.91
N VAL A 171 -0.81 0.27 1.69
CA VAL A 171 -0.72 1.23 0.60
C VAL A 171 -2.11 1.57 0.05
N ASP A 172 -2.43 2.85 -0.08
CA ASP A 172 -3.69 3.32 -0.69
C ASP A 172 -3.60 3.36 -2.22
N GLU A 173 -4.65 3.84 -2.89
CA GLU A 173 -4.69 4.01 -4.36
C GLU A 173 -3.82 5.18 -4.87
N ALA A 174 -3.53 6.17 -4.02
CA ALA A 174 -2.65 7.29 -4.35
C ALA A 174 -1.15 6.96 -4.18
N GLY A 175 -0.86 5.81 -3.56
CA GLY A 175 0.47 5.33 -3.21
C GLY A 175 1.01 5.87 -1.89
N ASN A 176 0.19 6.45 -1.01
CA ASN A 176 0.60 6.74 0.37
C ASN A 176 0.83 5.43 1.12
N VAL A 177 1.80 5.46 2.04
CA VAL A 177 2.19 4.28 2.81
C VAL A 177 2.04 4.57 4.29
N GLY A 178 1.18 3.76 4.92
CA GLY A 178 1.06 3.60 6.35
C GLY A 178 1.84 2.37 6.82
N SER A 179 2.39 2.42 8.02
CA SER A 179 3.13 1.27 8.56
C SER A 179 3.00 1.11 10.07
N PHE A 180 3.18 -0.13 10.51
CA PHE A 180 3.25 -0.52 11.90
C PHE A 180 4.40 -1.49 12.10
N ALA A 181 5.34 -1.14 12.99
CA ALA A 181 6.39 -2.03 13.44
C ALA A 181 6.16 -2.40 14.91
N THR A 182 6.38 -3.67 15.28
CA THR A 182 6.33 -4.06 16.69
C THR A 182 7.43 -3.34 17.46
N SER A 183 7.10 -2.77 18.62
CA SER A 183 8.08 -2.11 19.50
C SER A 183 8.96 -3.10 20.25
N GLU A 184 8.44 -4.31 20.49
CA GLU A 184 9.16 -5.41 21.11
C GLU A 184 9.33 -6.57 20.12
N ALA A 185 10.34 -7.40 20.38
CA ALA A 185 10.60 -8.57 19.56
C ALA A 185 9.62 -9.70 19.90
N VAL A 186 8.99 -10.26 18.87
CA VAL A 186 8.13 -11.45 18.93
C VAL A 186 9.01 -12.70 19.02
N SER A 187 8.72 -13.57 19.97
CA SER A 187 9.45 -14.84 20.16
C SER A 187 8.95 -15.91 19.20
N LEU A 188 9.88 -16.57 18.50
CA LEU A 188 9.62 -17.72 17.62
C LEU A 188 9.90 -19.07 18.30
N ASP A 189 10.51 -19.06 19.49
CA ASP A 189 10.80 -20.27 20.28
C ASP A 189 9.50 -21.05 20.55
N PRO A 190 9.42 -22.35 20.19
CA PRO A 190 8.25 -23.19 20.46
C PRO A 190 7.99 -23.43 21.96
N GLY A 191 8.82 -22.93 22.87
CA GLY A 191 8.76 -23.24 24.28
C GLY A 191 9.32 -24.64 24.53
N ARG A 192 10.01 -24.84 25.66
CA ARG A 192 10.62 -26.15 25.94
C ARG A 192 9.53 -27.21 26.15
N PRO A 193 9.46 -28.27 25.34
CA PRO A 193 8.61 -29.40 25.67
C PRO A 193 9.17 -30.06 26.93
N THR A 194 8.29 -30.31 27.91
CA THR A 194 8.64 -31.08 29.10
C THR A 194 8.08 -32.49 28.95
N ALA A 195 8.89 -33.49 29.28
CA ALA A 195 8.48 -34.88 29.31
C ALA A 195 8.45 -35.36 30.75
N ARG A 196 7.44 -36.17 31.10
CA ARG A 196 7.39 -36.94 32.34
C ARG A 196 7.27 -38.41 32.00
N ILE A 197 8.18 -39.22 32.53
CA ILE A 197 8.08 -40.68 32.44
C ILE A 197 6.81 -41.10 33.18
N GLN A 198 5.85 -41.70 32.48
CA GLN A 198 4.62 -42.20 33.10
C GLN A 198 4.75 -43.66 33.55
N ASN A 199 5.42 -44.51 32.75
CA ASN A 199 5.60 -45.92 33.07
C ASN A 199 6.78 -46.50 32.28
N VAL A 200 7.37 -47.58 32.80
CA VAL A 200 8.36 -48.41 32.09
C VAL A 200 7.83 -49.84 32.09
N ARG A 201 7.76 -50.47 30.91
CA ARG A 201 7.38 -51.88 30.79
C ARG A 201 8.54 -52.68 30.20
N PRO A 202 8.91 -53.83 30.79
CA PRO A 202 9.88 -54.71 30.19
C PRO A 202 9.31 -55.30 28.90
N VAL A 203 10.09 -55.26 27.82
CA VAL A 203 9.81 -56.01 26.60
C VAL A 203 10.49 -57.35 26.77
N LEU A 204 9.70 -58.42 26.86
CA LEU A 204 10.25 -59.78 26.85
C LEU A 204 10.73 -60.06 25.43
N ASP A 205 12.05 -60.25 25.28
CA ASP A 205 12.59 -60.83 24.07
C ASP A 205 11.98 -62.22 23.91
N SER A 206 11.09 -62.38 22.92
CA SER A 206 10.72 -63.71 22.46
C SER A 206 11.93 -64.29 21.73
N VAL A 207 12.87 -64.86 22.48
CA VAL A 207 13.96 -65.65 21.94
C VAL A 207 13.33 -66.85 21.23
N ARG A 208 13.38 -66.86 19.89
CA ARG A 208 13.20 -68.08 19.11
C ARG A 208 14.33 -69.03 19.50
N ALA A 209 14.04 -70.00 20.35
CA ALA A 209 14.95 -71.11 20.60
C ALA A 209 15.14 -71.91 19.29
N PRO A 210 16.38 -72.28 18.92
CA PRO A 210 16.61 -73.10 17.73
C PRO A 210 16.05 -74.52 17.97
N ARG A 211 15.22 -75.01 17.05
CA ARG A 211 14.84 -76.42 17.00
C ARG A 211 16.10 -77.25 16.72
N ARG A 212 16.54 -78.02 17.71
CA ARG A 212 17.35 -79.23 17.47
C ARG A 212 16.44 -80.45 17.59
N GLN A 213 16.20 -81.09 16.46
CA GLN A 213 15.90 -82.51 16.27
C GLN A 213 16.72 -82.89 15.04
N GLY A 214 17.47 -83.97 14.95
CA GLY A 214 17.72 -85.13 15.77
C GLY A 214 18.62 -86.01 14.90
#